data_AF-A0A1Q5XHY6-F1
#
_entry.id   AF-A0A1Q5XHY6-F1
#
_cell.length_a   1.000
_cell.length_b   1.000
_cell.length_c   1.000
_cell.angle_alpha   90.00
_cell.angle_beta   90.00
_cell.angle_gamma   90.00
#
_symmetry.space_group_name_H-M   'P 1'
#
loop_
_entity.id
_entity.type
_entity.pdbx_description
1 polymer ?
#
loop_
_entity_poly.entity_id
_entity_poly.type
_entity_poly.pdbx_seq_one_letter_code
_entity_poly.pdbx_strand_id
1 'polypeptide(L)'
;MAITTHDTETEVQDRAILVSLVTDKIKRTGIDPELSLQELVQLAETAGVLVLDVLRQNKETPDSKWFIGKGKVEELRMAADGLGANTAIFDQELSGAQVRNLEEALDLKIIDRTQLILDIFAGRAKTREGIIQVELAQLSYLLPRLSGHGKNLSRLGGGIGTRGPGESKLETDRRHIRDRITELKRQLDEVVKTRELHRERRRKSGAVQVALVGYTNAGKSTLLKQLTDADVYIENQLFATLDPTSRVLQLPAGKEVVLTDTVGFIQNLPHDLVASFRATLEEVNEANLVLHVVDASSPMRQEQMDVVQSILQDLGAAGKPQIVLFNKSDICQPEQLQMLPSGPGYLKISAFNPEDLTRITEVIVDELAGDTLTFRIPGDRGDLSSLLYRVGEVLEQSFEENDVLYNVRLNKEDYGKWSYKLAEYVEQE
;
A
#
# COMPACT_ATOMS: atom_id res chain seq x y z
N MET A 1 -6.02 38.93 23.01
CA MET A 1 -7.44 38.72 22.69
C MET A 1 -7.57 38.75 21.18
N ALA A 2 -7.41 37.59 20.54
CA ALA A 2 -7.56 37.41 19.10
C ALA A 2 -8.78 36.50 18.92
N ILE A 3 -9.69 36.93 18.06
CA ILE A 3 -11.01 36.33 17.85
C ILE A 3 -10.82 35.02 17.07
N THR A 4 -11.03 33.90 17.75
CA THR A 4 -11.19 32.56 17.17
C THR A 4 -12.57 32.47 16.52
N THR A 5 -12.62 32.51 15.18
CA THR A 5 -13.86 32.32 14.43
C THR A 5 -14.09 30.84 14.13
N HIS A 6 -15.08 30.30 14.84
CA HIS A 6 -15.92 29.13 14.52
C HIS A 6 -15.30 27.73 14.60
N ASP A 7 -15.26 27.22 15.84
CA ASP A 7 -15.75 25.86 16.10
C ASP A 7 -17.25 25.81 15.79
N THR A 8 -17.64 24.95 14.87
CA THR A 8 -18.99 24.39 14.78
C THR A 8 -18.86 22.88 14.71
N GLU A 9 -18.84 22.25 15.88
CA GLU A 9 -19.19 20.85 16.06
C GLU A 9 -20.64 20.63 15.64
N THR A 10 -20.82 20.08 14.46
CA THR A 10 -21.76 18.98 14.17
C THR A 10 -21.21 18.33 12.91
N GLU A 11 -20.22 17.45 13.05
CA GLU A 11 -19.89 16.52 11.97
C GLU A 11 -21.13 15.62 11.80
N VAL A 12 -22.01 15.99 10.89
CA VAL A 12 -23.08 15.11 10.44
C VAL A 12 -22.36 13.91 9.84
N GLN A 13 -22.38 12.78 10.55
CA GLN A 13 -21.81 11.54 10.07
C GLN A 13 -22.34 11.29 8.65
N ASP A 14 -21.42 11.12 7.69
CA ASP A 14 -21.81 10.86 6.31
C ASP A 14 -22.61 9.55 6.26
N ARG A 15 -23.83 9.63 5.72
CA ARG A 15 -24.77 8.53 5.58
C ARG A 15 -24.96 8.28 4.10
N ALA A 16 -24.42 7.17 3.61
CA ALA A 16 -24.27 6.95 2.19
C ALA A 16 -25.12 5.80 1.66
N ILE A 17 -25.56 5.96 0.41
CA ILE A 17 -26.02 4.86 -0.43
C ILE A 17 -24.88 4.52 -1.40
N LEU A 18 -24.49 3.24 -1.45
CA LEU A 18 -23.48 2.77 -2.38
C LEU A 18 -24.12 2.47 -3.73
N VAL A 19 -23.42 2.79 -4.81
CA VAL A 19 -23.87 2.57 -6.18
C VAL A 19 -22.82 1.78 -6.94
N SER A 20 -23.20 0.60 -7.45
CA SER A 20 -22.34 -0.22 -8.28
C SER A 20 -22.98 -0.48 -9.64
N LEU A 21 -22.22 -0.22 -10.70
CA LEU A 21 -22.62 -0.48 -12.09
C LEU A 21 -21.84 -1.68 -12.63
N VAL A 22 -22.53 -2.79 -12.86
CA VAL A 22 -21.93 -3.97 -13.48
C VAL A 22 -22.07 -3.88 -14.99
N THR A 23 -20.95 -3.66 -15.66
CA THR A 23 -20.85 -3.61 -17.11
C THR A 23 -20.37 -4.92 -17.71
N ASP A 24 -20.57 -5.11 -19.01
CA ASP A 24 -20.07 -6.31 -19.71
C ASP A 24 -18.54 -6.38 -19.70
N LYS A 25 -17.86 -5.22 -19.61
CA LYS A 25 -16.41 -5.17 -19.40
C LYS A 25 -16.04 -5.78 -18.04
N ILE A 26 -16.73 -5.40 -16.97
CA ILE A 26 -16.49 -5.91 -15.62
C ILE A 26 -16.75 -7.42 -15.57
N LYS A 27 -17.85 -7.89 -16.16
CA LYS A 27 -18.15 -9.34 -16.24
C LYS A 27 -17.04 -10.15 -16.93
N ARG A 28 -16.32 -9.54 -17.89
CA ARG A 28 -15.20 -10.19 -18.60
C ARG A 28 -13.88 -10.17 -17.83
N THR A 29 -13.74 -9.34 -16.80
CA THR A 29 -12.52 -9.31 -15.97
C THR A 29 -12.40 -10.50 -15.02
N GLY A 30 -13.47 -11.27 -14.83
CA GLY A 30 -13.47 -12.42 -13.91
C GLY A 30 -13.63 -12.04 -12.43
N ILE A 31 -13.50 -10.75 -12.08
CA ILE A 31 -13.73 -10.26 -10.72
C ILE A 31 -15.22 -10.36 -10.38
N ASP A 32 -15.54 -11.01 -9.27
CA ASP A 32 -16.90 -11.10 -8.76
C ASP A 32 -17.41 -9.70 -8.32
N PRO A 33 -18.45 -9.15 -8.97
CA PRO A 33 -19.01 -7.85 -8.60
C PRO A 33 -19.52 -7.79 -7.16
N GLU A 34 -19.94 -8.92 -6.58
CA GLU A 34 -20.37 -8.99 -5.19
C GLU A 34 -19.21 -8.68 -4.24
N LEU A 35 -18.05 -9.26 -4.50
CA LEU A 35 -16.88 -9.13 -3.65
C LEU A 35 -16.25 -7.73 -3.77
N SER A 36 -16.23 -7.15 -4.98
CA SER A 36 -15.84 -5.74 -5.18
C SER A 36 -16.72 -4.78 -4.38
N LEU A 37 -18.02 -5.07 -4.30
CA LEU A 37 -18.95 -4.25 -3.55
C LEU A 37 -18.79 -4.43 -2.03
N GLN A 38 -18.53 -5.64 -1.55
CA GLN A 38 -18.18 -5.87 -0.15
C GLN A 38 -16.92 -5.10 0.24
N GLU A 39 -15.92 -5.03 -0.65
CA GLU A 39 -14.75 -4.19 -0.45
C GLU A 39 -15.10 -2.69 -0.40
N LEU A 40 -16.01 -2.22 -1.26
CA LEU A 40 -16.48 -0.83 -1.21
C LEU A 40 -17.20 -0.51 0.11
N VAL A 41 -18.01 -1.43 0.64
CA VAL A 41 -18.63 -1.29 1.97
C VAL A 41 -17.55 -1.14 3.03
N GLN A 42 -16.53 -2.00 3.02
CA GLN A 42 -15.41 -1.92 3.97
C GLN A 42 -14.63 -0.60 3.84
N LEU A 43 -14.46 -0.07 2.62
CA LEU A 43 -13.85 1.24 2.39
C LEU A 43 -14.70 2.35 3.02
N ALA A 44 -16.01 2.34 2.79
CA ALA A 44 -16.93 3.34 3.34
C ALA A 44 -16.93 3.31 4.88
N GLU A 45 -17.01 2.12 5.48
CA GLU A 45 -16.94 1.94 6.92
C GLU A 45 -15.58 2.41 7.48
N THR A 46 -14.48 2.11 6.78
CA THR A 46 -13.13 2.57 7.16
C THR A 46 -13.02 4.10 7.12
N ALA A 47 -13.74 4.77 6.23
CA ALA A 47 -13.83 6.23 6.15
C ALA A 47 -14.78 6.84 7.20
N GLY A 48 -15.43 6.02 8.04
CA GLY A 48 -16.41 6.48 9.04
C GLY A 48 -17.80 6.76 8.48
N VAL A 49 -18.07 6.35 7.23
CA VAL A 49 -19.35 6.55 6.55
C VAL A 49 -20.32 5.43 6.93
N LEU A 50 -21.53 5.80 7.34
CA LEU A 50 -22.61 4.85 7.60
C LEU A 50 -23.27 4.43 6.29
N VAL A 51 -23.13 3.17 5.89
CA VAL A 51 -23.78 2.62 4.70
C VAL A 51 -25.24 2.28 5.02
N LEU A 52 -26.18 2.98 4.35
CA LEU A 52 -27.61 2.81 4.56
C LEU A 52 -28.25 1.80 3.60
N ASP A 53 -27.79 1.79 2.35
CA ASP A 53 -28.32 0.91 1.30
C ASP A 53 -27.30 0.74 0.17
N VAL A 54 -27.53 -0.25 -0.69
CA VAL A 54 -26.68 -0.56 -1.84
C VAL A 54 -27.52 -0.75 -3.09
N LEU A 55 -27.34 0.15 -4.05
CA LEU A 55 -28.00 0.13 -5.33
C LEU A 55 -27.11 -0.45 -6.43
N ARG A 56 -27.63 -1.44 -7.13
CA ARG A 56 -26.94 -2.08 -8.25
C ARG A 56 -27.68 -1.85 -9.55
N GLN A 57 -26.91 -1.71 -10.62
CA GLN A 57 -27.44 -1.69 -11.97
C GLN A 57 -26.57 -2.54 -12.90
N ASN A 58 -27.23 -3.40 -13.68
CA ASN A 58 -26.62 -4.10 -14.80
C ASN A 58 -26.88 -3.31 -16.09
N LYS A 59 -25.83 -2.96 -16.83
CA LYS A 59 -25.94 -2.26 -18.12
C LYS A 59 -24.73 -2.55 -19.00
N GLU A 60 -24.90 -2.65 -20.32
CA GLU A 60 -23.77 -2.94 -21.22
C GLU A 60 -22.65 -1.89 -21.11
N THR A 61 -23.03 -0.61 -21.10
CA THR A 61 -22.11 0.53 -21.03
C THR A 61 -22.61 1.62 -20.06
N PRO A 62 -21.70 2.36 -19.40
CA PRO A 62 -22.06 3.48 -18.55
C PRO A 62 -22.80 4.57 -19.31
N ASP A 63 -23.75 5.22 -18.64
CA ASP A 63 -24.42 6.40 -19.18
C ASP A 63 -23.46 7.59 -19.22
N SER A 64 -23.36 8.26 -20.38
CA SER A 64 -22.43 9.39 -20.54
C SER A 64 -22.81 10.60 -19.68
N LYS A 65 -24.09 10.74 -19.31
CA LYS A 65 -24.57 11.87 -18.51
C LYS A 65 -24.55 11.56 -17.03
N TRP A 66 -25.03 10.39 -16.62
CA TRP A 66 -25.31 10.07 -15.21
C TRP A 66 -24.51 8.90 -14.66
N PHE A 67 -23.68 8.26 -15.47
CA PHE A 67 -23.02 6.97 -15.21
C PHE A 67 -24.00 5.79 -15.10
N ILE A 68 -25.04 5.93 -14.28
CA ILE A 68 -26.20 5.05 -14.18
C ILE A 68 -27.36 5.52 -15.08
N GLY A 69 -28.35 4.66 -15.34
CA GLY A 69 -29.52 5.03 -16.13
C GLY A 69 -30.44 6.01 -15.39
N LYS A 70 -31.17 6.87 -16.12
CA LYS A 70 -32.09 7.87 -15.56
C LYS A 70 -33.08 7.29 -14.53
N GLY A 71 -33.66 6.11 -14.80
CA GLY A 71 -34.57 5.46 -13.83
C GLY A 71 -33.89 5.11 -12.51
N LYS A 72 -32.61 4.73 -12.56
CA LYS A 72 -31.80 4.41 -11.37
C LYS A 72 -31.41 5.68 -10.59
N VAL A 73 -31.23 6.81 -11.29
CA VAL A 73 -31.04 8.12 -10.63
C VAL A 73 -32.27 8.48 -9.79
N GLU A 74 -33.48 8.33 -10.35
CA GLU A 74 -34.71 8.59 -9.60
C GLU A 74 -34.90 7.62 -8.43
N GLU A 75 -34.57 6.33 -8.63
CA GLU A 75 -34.60 5.33 -7.55
C GLU A 75 -33.62 5.71 -6.42
N LEU A 76 -32.41 6.13 -6.76
CA LEU A 76 -31.41 6.62 -5.80
C LEU A 76 -31.90 7.85 -5.05
N ARG A 77 -32.54 8.80 -5.74
CA ARG A 77 -33.14 9.99 -5.11
C ARG A 77 -34.20 9.59 -4.09
N MET A 78 -35.11 8.70 -4.46
CA MET A 78 -36.18 8.23 -3.57
C MET A 78 -35.63 7.46 -2.36
N ALA A 79 -34.62 6.62 -2.56
CA ALA A 79 -33.95 5.90 -1.49
C ALA A 79 -33.22 6.85 -0.53
N ALA A 80 -32.53 7.86 -1.07
CA ALA A 80 -31.84 8.87 -0.28
C ALA A 80 -32.81 9.70 0.57
N ASP A 81 -33.90 10.18 -0.02
CA ASP A 81 -34.96 10.91 0.69
C ASP A 81 -35.60 10.04 1.80
N GLY A 82 -35.85 8.76 1.50
CA GLY A 82 -36.51 7.83 2.43
C GLY A 82 -35.65 7.40 3.61
N LEU A 83 -34.34 7.21 3.40
CA LEU A 83 -33.39 6.76 4.42
C LEU A 83 -32.64 7.92 5.09
N GLY A 84 -32.78 9.14 4.57
CA GLY A 84 -32.04 10.32 5.03
C GLY A 84 -30.55 10.27 4.69
N ALA A 85 -30.19 9.70 3.54
CA ALA A 85 -28.81 9.71 3.06
C ALA A 85 -28.40 11.13 2.63
N ASN A 86 -27.17 11.53 2.92
CA ASN A 86 -26.60 12.82 2.49
C ASN A 86 -25.49 12.66 1.43
N THR A 87 -25.09 11.41 1.17
CA THR A 87 -23.97 11.07 0.30
C THR A 87 -24.33 9.89 -0.60
N ALA A 88 -23.83 9.88 -1.84
CA ALA A 88 -23.85 8.71 -2.71
C ALA A 88 -22.42 8.35 -3.11
N ILE A 89 -22.02 7.08 -2.87
CA ILE A 89 -20.68 6.59 -3.16
C ILE A 89 -20.74 5.66 -4.36
N PHE A 90 -20.00 5.97 -5.42
CA PHE A 90 -19.92 5.16 -6.63
C PHE A 90 -18.68 4.27 -6.62
N ASP A 91 -18.85 2.98 -6.90
CA ASP A 91 -17.76 1.99 -6.93
C ASP A 91 -16.74 2.25 -8.05
N GLN A 92 -17.14 2.97 -9.11
CA GLN A 92 -16.29 3.28 -10.25
C GLN A 92 -16.03 4.78 -10.34
N GLU A 93 -14.87 5.12 -10.93
CA GLU A 93 -14.51 6.50 -11.20
C GLU A 93 -15.53 7.20 -12.11
N LEU A 94 -16.02 8.35 -11.65
CA LEU A 94 -16.95 9.19 -12.40
C LEU A 94 -16.20 10.25 -13.19
N SER A 95 -16.71 10.74 -14.30
CA SER A 95 -16.19 11.96 -14.91
C SER A 95 -16.67 13.19 -14.15
N GLY A 96 -15.91 14.29 -14.19
CA GLY A 96 -16.36 15.55 -13.57
C GLY A 96 -17.70 16.07 -14.11
N ALA A 97 -18.11 15.68 -15.33
CA ALA A 97 -19.44 15.99 -15.85
C ALA A 97 -20.54 15.13 -15.22
N GLN A 98 -20.29 13.84 -14.99
CA GLN A 98 -21.23 12.94 -14.32
C GLN A 98 -21.44 13.34 -12.87
N VAL A 99 -20.37 13.66 -12.13
CA VAL A 99 -20.44 14.15 -10.74
C VAL A 99 -21.39 15.34 -10.63
N ARG A 100 -21.15 16.40 -11.43
CA ARG A 100 -21.99 17.60 -11.40
C ARG A 100 -23.44 17.35 -11.77
N ASN A 101 -23.68 16.54 -12.81
CA ASN A 101 -25.05 16.21 -13.18
C ASN A 101 -25.74 15.54 -12.00
N LEU A 102 -25.12 14.51 -11.42
CA LEU A 102 -25.63 13.74 -10.28
C LEU A 102 -25.90 14.64 -9.06
N GLU A 103 -24.98 15.54 -8.71
CA GLU A 103 -25.17 16.54 -7.66
C GLU A 103 -26.40 17.42 -7.94
N GLU A 104 -26.56 17.92 -9.17
CA GLU A 104 -27.72 18.75 -9.56
C GLU A 104 -29.06 18.00 -9.52
N ALA A 105 -29.08 16.68 -9.73
CA ALA A 105 -30.31 15.89 -9.71
C ALA A 105 -30.67 15.32 -8.34
N LEU A 106 -29.67 15.04 -7.51
CA LEU A 106 -29.85 14.31 -6.25
C LEU A 106 -29.78 15.22 -5.03
N ASP A 107 -29.13 16.39 -5.14
CA ASP A 107 -28.82 17.27 -3.99
C ASP A 107 -28.04 16.53 -2.88
N LEU A 108 -27.17 15.60 -3.29
CA LEU A 108 -26.31 14.78 -2.41
C LEU A 108 -24.84 15.05 -2.72
N LYS A 109 -23.97 14.84 -1.72
CA LYS A 109 -22.53 14.76 -1.93
C LYS A 109 -22.22 13.51 -2.78
N ILE A 110 -21.59 13.68 -3.94
CA ILE A 110 -21.23 12.57 -4.82
C ILE A 110 -19.74 12.25 -4.65
N ILE A 111 -19.45 11.05 -4.19
CA ILE A 111 -18.10 10.53 -3.99
C ILE A 111 -17.94 9.32 -4.91
N ASP A 112 -16.77 9.15 -5.52
CA ASP A 112 -16.43 7.90 -6.18
C ASP A 112 -15.32 7.16 -5.42
N ARG A 113 -15.06 5.92 -5.82
CA ARG A 113 -14.08 5.05 -5.16
C ARG A 113 -12.70 5.70 -5.02
N THR A 114 -12.26 6.49 -5.99
CA THR A 114 -10.95 7.16 -5.93
C THR A 114 -10.93 8.21 -4.82
N GLN A 115 -11.96 9.05 -4.77
CA GLN A 115 -12.09 10.07 -3.73
C GLN A 115 -12.20 9.43 -2.34
N LEU A 116 -12.97 8.35 -2.20
CA LEU A 116 -13.11 7.62 -0.94
C LEU A 116 -11.77 7.10 -0.44
N ILE A 117 -10.96 6.49 -1.31
CA ILE A 117 -9.62 6.00 -0.95
C ILE A 117 -8.71 7.16 -0.50
N LEU A 118 -8.73 8.28 -1.23
CA LEU A 118 -7.95 9.47 -0.89
C LEU A 118 -8.34 10.05 0.47
N ASP A 119 -9.63 10.05 0.79
CA ASP A 119 -10.14 10.54 2.07
C ASP A 119 -9.73 9.61 3.23
N ILE A 120 -9.74 8.28 3.02
CA ILE A 120 -9.18 7.33 3.99
C ILE A 120 -7.69 7.62 4.21
N PHE A 121 -6.93 7.82 3.14
CA PHE A 121 -5.50 8.14 3.24
C PHE A 121 -5.24 9.46 3.97
N ALA A 122 -6.06 10.48 3.76
CA ALA A 122 -5.95 11.74 4.48
C ALA A 122 -6.11 11.55 5.99
N GLY A 123 -7.01 10.67 6.42
CA GLY A 123 -7.17 10.29 7.82
C GLY A 123 -6.02 9.46 8.40
N ARG A 124 -5.20 8.82 7.56
CA ARG A 124 -4.10 7.92 7.98
C ARG A 124 -2.72 8.55 7.88
N ALA A 125 -2.54 9.58 7.06
CA ALA A 125 -1.27 10.24 6.86
C ALA A 125 -0.81 10.95 8.13
N LYS A 126 0.28 10.44 8.74
CA LYS A 126 0.87 11.03 9.97
C LYS A 126 2.20 11.69 9.69
N THR A 127 2.98 11.15 8.76
CA THR A 127 4.27 11.75 8.41
C THR A 127 4.09 12.95 7.49
N ARG A 128 5.07 13.86 7.48
CA ARG A 128 5.11 14.99 6.55
C ARG A 128 5.10 14.53 5.09
N GLU A 129 5.78 13.43 4.78
CA GLU A 129 5.79 12.84 3.43
C GLU A 129 4.40 12.36 3.03
N GLY A 130 3.77 11.55 3.88
CA GLY A 130 2.42 11.04 3.67
C GLY A 130 1.42 12.16 3.47
N ILE A 131 1.44 13.20 4.31
CA ILE A 131 0.53 14.35 4.18
C ILE A 131 0.71 15.05 2.83
N ILE A 132 1.95 15.31 2.41
CA ILE A 132 2.24 15.94 1.12
C ILE A 132 1.76 15.05 -0.04
N GLN A 133 1.99 13.73 0.02
CA GLN A 133 1.56 12.79 -1.02
C GLN A 133 0.05 12.72 -1.15
N VAL A 134 -0.69 12.63 -0.04
CA VAL A 134 -2.16 12.63 -0.05
C VAL A 134 -2.70 13.94 -0.61
N GLU A 135 -2.22 15.08 -0.11
CA GLU A 135 -2.69 16.39 -0.57
C GLU A 135 -2.41 16.58 -2.08
N LEU A 136 -1.21 16.18 -2.52
CA LEU A 136 -0.84 16.22 -3.94
C LEU A 136 -1.78 15.34 -4.78
N ALA A 137 -2.10 14.14 -4.30
CA ALA A 137 -3.00 13.22 -4.99
C ALA A 137 -4.43 13.76 -5.06
N GLN A 138 -4.98 14.29 -3.96
CA GLN A 138 -6.29 14.93 -3.90
C GLN A 138 -6.39 16.12 -4.86
N LEU A 139 -5.41 17.02 -4.85
CA LEU A 139 -5.43 18.19 -5.73
C LEU A 139 -5.25 17.81 -7.20
N SER A 140 -4.38 16.84 -7.50
CA SER A 140 -4.17 16.35 -8.87
C SER A 140 -5.44 15.70 -9.43
N TYR A 141 -6.17 14.98 -8.59
CA TYR A 141 -7.43 14.34 -8.93
C TYR A 141 -8.58 15.35 -9.08
N LEU A 142 -8.65 16.36 -8.20
CA LEU A 142 -9.68 17.40 -8.21
C LEU A 142 -9.54 18.36 -9.41
N LEU A 143 -8.31 18.75 -9.75
CA LEU A 143 -8.01 19.77 -10.77
C LEU A 143 -8.72 19.55 -12.13
N PRO A 144 -8.66 18.36 -12.78
CA PRO A 144 -9.35 18.13 -14.05
C PRO A 144 -10.87 18.21 -13.91
N ARG A 145 -11.42 17.91 -12.72
CA ARG A 145 -12.86 17.82 -12.44
C ARG A 145 -13.51 19.16 -12.13
N LEU A 146 -12.73 20.16 -11.69
CA LEU A 146 -13.19 21.53 -11.45
C LEU A 146 -13.68 22.26 -12.70
N SER A 147 -13.20 21.86 -13.89
CA SER A 147 -13.40 22.59 -15.16
C SER A 147 -14.86 22.78 -15.60
N GLY A 148 -15.84 22.16 -14.96
CA GLY A 148 -17.26 22.45 -15.25
C GLY A 148 -18.12 22.89 -14.07
N HIS A 149 -17.54 23.21 -12.91
CA HIS A 149 -18.22 23.94 -11.84
C HIS A 149 -18.56 25.41 -12.23
N GLY A 150 -18.13 25.83 -13.41
CA GLY A 150 -18.16 27.23 -13.82
C GLY A 150 -19.46 27.85 -14.27
N LYS A 151 -20.47 27.04 -14.59
CA LYS A 151 -21.73 27.57 -15.09
C LYS A 151 -22.59 28.20 -13.98
N ASN A 152 -22.46 27.74 -12.74
CA ASN A 152 -23.19 28.30 -11.60
C ASN A 152 -22.49 29.51 -10.97
N LEU A 153 -21.15 29.55 -10.94
CA LEU A 153 -20.39 30.72 -10.46
C LEU A 153 -20.36 31.92 -11.42
N SER A 154 -20.42 31.70 -12.75
CA SER A 154 -20.41 32.82 -13.71
C SER A 154 -21.76 33.53 -13.85
N ARG A 155 -22.89 32.87 -13.53
CA ARG A 155 -24.23 33.48 -13.60
C ARG A 155 -24.48 34.52 -12.52
N LEU A 156 -23.89 34.37 -11.33
CA LEU A 156 -23.94 35.40 -10.26
C LEU A 156 -23.09 36.65 -10.58
N GLY A 157 -22.16 36.56 -11.52
CA GLY A 157 -21.34 37.70 -12.01
C GLY A 157 -21.92 38.40 -13.24
N GLY A 158 -23.09 37.98 -13.74
CA GLY A 158 -23.72 38.48 -14.97
C GLY A 158 -24.47 39.80 -14.85
N GLY A 159 -24.13 40.63 -13.86
CA GLY A 159 -24.70 41.97 -13.68
C GLY A 159 -23.72 43.04 -14.15
N ILE A 160 -24.08 43.71 -15.25
CA ILE A 160 -23.56 44.98 -15.80
C ILE A 160 -22.47 45.64 -14.93
N GLY A 161 -21.19 45.60 -15.36
CA GLY A 161 -20.23 46.65 -14.98
C GLY A 161 -18.83 46.32 -14.47
N THR A 162 -18.19 45.18 -14.76
CA THR A 162 -16.76 45.00 -14.41
C THR A 162 -15.86 44.97 -15.64
N ARG A 163 -15.51 46.17 -16.13
CA ARG A 163 -14.33 46.40 -16.98
C ARG A 163 -13.08 46.47 -16.08
N GLY A 164 -12.54 45.31 -15.73
CA GLY A 164 -11.24 45.05 -15.09
C GLY A 164 -10.75 43.69 -15.58
N PRO A 165 -9.47 43.28 -15.38
CA PRO A 165 -8.88 42.15 -16.09
C PRO A 165 -9.50 40.80 -15.69
N GLY A 166 -10.63 40.47 -16.30
CA GLY A 166 -10.91 39.28 -17.12
C GLY A 166 -10.78 37.88 -16.56
N GLU A 167 -10.23 37.64 -15.37
CA GLU A 167 -10.04 36.28 -14.87
C GLU A 167 -11.31 35.79 -14.15
N SER A 168 -11.90 34.70 -14.65
CA SER A 168 -13.04 34.07 -13.97
C SER A 168 -12.59 33.50 -12.63
N LYS A 169 -13.44 33.53 -11.59
CA LYS A 169 -13.14 32.95 -10.27
C LYS A 169 -12.58 31.52 -10.36
N LEU A 170 -13.13 30.72 -11.27
CA LEU A 170 -12.68 29.34 -11.51
C LEU A 170 -11.26 29.27 -12.06
N GLU A 171 -10.89 30.18 -12.95
CA GLU A 171 -9.53 30.19 -13.52
C GLU A 171 -8.53 30.64 -12.45
N THR A 172 -8.95 31.55 -11.56
CA THR A 172 -8.17 31.93 -10.37
C THR A 172 -7.99 30.73 -9.43
N ASP A 173 -9.07 29.99 -9.12
CA ASP A 173 -9.02 28.79 -8.27
C ASP A 173 -8.14 27.70 -8.90
N ARG A 174 -8.25 27.47 -10.21
CA ARG A 174 -7.40 26.53 -10.95
C ARG A 174 -5.93 26.93 -10.89
N ARG A 175 -5.63 28.22 -11.01
CA ARG A 175 -4.27 28.73 -10.89
C ARG A 175 -3.72 28.45 -9.50
N HIS A 176 -4.48 28.78 -8.45
CA HIS A 176 -4.08 28.49 -7.07
C HIS A 176 -3.81 27.00 -6.82
N ILE A 177 -4.67 26.11 -7.34
CA ILE A 177 -4.46 24.65 -7.20
C ILE A 177 -3.21 24.21 -7.96
N ARG A 178 -2.97 24.71 -9.17
CA ARG A 178 -1.74 24.40 -9.93
C ARG A 178 -0.49 24.89 -9.23
N ASP A 179 -0.52 26.08 -8.65
CA ASP A 179 0.59 26.64 -7.89
C ASP A 179 0.85 25.80 -6.64
N ARG A 180 -0.21 25.38 -5.94
CA ARG A 180 -0.11 24.48 -4.78
C ARG A 180 0.46 23.10 -5.16
N ILE A 181 0.01 22.50 -6.27
CA ILE A 181 0.56 21.24 -6.80
C ILE A 181 2.06 21.40 -7.09
N THR A 182 2.45 22.51 -7.72
CA THR A 182 3.87 22.80 -8.03
C THR A 182 4.70 22.89 -6.75
N GLU A 183 4.20 23.58 -5.74
CA GLU A 183 4.89 23.70 -4.45
C GLU A 183 4.96 22.36 -3.71
N LEU A 184 3.89 21.57 -3.68
CA LEU A 184 3.87 20.24 -3.06
C LEU A 184 4.85 19.28 -3.74
N LYS A 185 4.94 19.29 -5.08
CA LYS A 185 5.95 18.52 -5.83
C LYS A 185 7.36 18.91 -5.43
N ARG A 186 7.65 20.21 -5.34
CA ARG A 186 8.95 20.71 -4.90
C ARG A 186 9.30 20.25 -3.48
N GLN A 187 8.34 20.28 -2.56
CA GLN A 187 8.53 19.79 -1.20
C GLN A 187 8.74 18.27 -1.17
N LEU A 188 8.00 17.51 -1.98
CA LEU A 188 8.16 16.07 -2.09
C LEU A 188 9.57 15.71 -2.59
N ASP A 189 10.09 16.42 -3.60
CA ASP A 189 11.45 16.22 -4.11
C ASP A 189 12.53 16.42 -3.04
N GLU A 190 12.35 17.37 -2.11
CA GLU A 190 13.27 17.58 -0.98
C GLU A 190 13.24 16.40 0.01
N VAL A 191 12.05 15.86 0.27
CA VAL A 191 11.87 14.68 1.15
C VAL A 191 12.50 13.44 0.52
N VAL A 192 12.27 13.20 -0.77
CA VAL A 192 12.85 12.07 -1.51
C VAL A 192 14.37 12.11 -1.47
N LYS A 193 15.00 13.27 -1.71
CA LYS A 193 16.47 13.42 -1.61
C LYS A 193 17.01 13.05 -0.22
N THR A 194 16.30 13.43 0.83
CA THR A 194 16.68 13.08 2.21
C THR A 194 16.61 11.57 2.42
N ARG A 195 15.56 10.92 1.90
CA ARG A 195 15.38 9.47 1.96
C ARG A 195 16.44 8.70 1.17
N GLU A 196 16.84 9.19 0.00
CA GLU A 196 17.94 8.62 -0.80
C GLU A 196 19.27 8.62 -0.02
N LEU A 197 19.59 9.70 0.70
CA LEU A 197 20.78 9.76 1.55
C LEU A 197 20.73 8.72 2.68
N HIS A 198 19.57 8.55 3.32
CA HIS A 198 19.36 7.49 4.32
C HIS A 198 19.46 6.09 3.70
N ARG A 199 18.95 5.90 2.48
CA ARG A 199 19.02 4.65 1.72
C ARG A 199 20.47 4.30 1.40
N GLU A 200 21.26 5.24 0.89
CA GLU A 200 22.69 5.02 0.63
C GLU A 200 23.46 4.64 1.90
N ARG A 201 23.16 5.29 3.03
CA ARG A 201 23.80 4.95 4.31
C ARG A 201 23.46 3.51 4.74
N ARG A 202 22.19 3.09 4.60
CA ARG A 202 21.75 1.70 4.89
C ARG A 202 22.41 0.67 3.97
N ARG A 203 22.50 0.97 2.67
CA ARG A 203 23.22 0.11 1.71
C ARG A 203 24.71 0.01 2.05
N LYS A 204 25.33 1.12 2.47
CA LYS A 204 26.73 1.16 2.94
C LYS A 204 26.93 0.46 4.28
N SER A 205 25.93 0.36 5.15
CA SER A 205 26.04 -0.44 6.38
C SER A 205 25.96 -1.95 6.10
N GLY A 206 25.28 -2.36 5.01
CA GLY A 206 25.03 -3.77 4.70
C GLY A 206 23.82 -4.32 5.47
N ALA A 207 22.85 -3.46 5.78
CA ALA A 207 21.65 -3.90 6.47
C ALA A 207 20.72 -4.63 5.47
N VAL A 208 20.45 -5.90 5.74
CA VAL A 208 19.53 -6.72 4.94
C VAL A 208 18.09 -6.25 5.19
N GLN A 209 17.34 -6.03 4.13
CA GLN A 209 15.97 -5.52 4.15
C GLN A 209 14.97 -6.57 3.67
N VAL A 210 13.91 -6.73 4.44
CA VAL A 210 12.77 -7.61 4.10
C VAL A 210 11.51 -6.74 4.04
N ALA A 211 10.73 -6.85 2.96
CA ALA A 211 9.50 -6.08 2.80
C ALA A 211 8.26 -6.98 2.87
N LEU A 212 7.29 -6.61 3.70
CA LEU A 212 5.96 -7.20 3.72
C LEU A 212 5.10 -6.52 2.66
N VAL A 213 4.64 -7.28 1.66
CA VAL A 213 3.71 -6.80 0.63
C VAL A 213 2.45 -7.63 0.63
N GLY A 214 1.36 -7.10 0.10
CA GLY A 214 0.09 -7.82 0.10
C GLY A 214 -1.11 -6.90 0.14
N TYR A 215 -2.27 -7.50 -0.07
CA TYR A 215 -3.55 -6.80 -0.05
C TYR A 215 -3.84 -6.17 1.32
N THR A 216 -4.70 -5.15 1.37
CA THR A 216 -5.21 -4.61 2.64
C THR A 216 -5.90 -5.72 3.44
N ASN A 217 -5.77 -5.68 4.77
CA ASN A 217 -6.31 -6.69 5.68
C ASN A 217 -5.72 -8.12 5.51
N ALA A 218 -4.66 -8.31 4.72
CA ALA A 218 -3.95 -9.61 4.68
C ALA A 218 -3.21 -9.95 6.00
N GLY A 219 -3.06 -8.98 6.91
CA GLY A 219 -2.39 -9.14 8.20
C GLY A 219 -0.90 -8.80 8.19
N LYS A 220 -0.44 -7.96 7.25
CA LYS A 220 0.97 -7.49 7.19
C LYS A 220 1.41 -6.79 8.49
N SER A 221 0.66 -5.81 8.96
CA SER A 221 0.98 -5.06 10.18
C SER A 221 0.91 -5.94 11.42
N THR A 222 0.00 -6.93 11.44
CA THR A 222 -0.05 -7.96 12.47
C THR A 222 1.22 -8.80 12.47
N LEU A 223 1.68 -9.27 11.32
CA LEU A 223 2.93 -10.02 11.21
C LEU A 223 4.15 -9.17 11.62
N LEU A 224 4.22 -7.91 11.20
CA LEU A 224 5.29 -7.00 11.64
C LEU A 224 5.34 -6.93 13.17
N LYS A 225 4.19 -6.69 13.81
CA LYS A 225 4.10 -6.64 15.28
C LYS A 225 4.55 -7.93 15.92
N GLN A 226 4.02 -9.07 15.47
CA GLN A 226 4.27 -10.36 16.10
C GLN A 226 5.73 -10.83 15.90
N LEU A 227 6.36 -10.46 14.79
CA LEU A 227 7.77 -10.77 14.54
C LEU A 227 8.73 -9.84 15.29
N THR A 228 8.34 -8.61 15.60
CA THR A 228 9.26 -7.57 16.13
C THR A 228 8.91 -7.06 17.52
N ASP A 229 7.89 -7.62 18.18
CA ASP A 229 7.30 -7.16 19.45
C ASP A 229 6.97 -5.64 19.47
N ALA A 230 6.72 -5.07 18.30
CA ALA A 230 6.55 -3.63 18.15
C ALA A 230 5.14 -3.16 18.53
N ASP A 231 5.03 -2.00 19.19
CA ASP A 231 3.78 -1.26 19.34
C ASP A 231 3.35 -0.65 17.99
N VAL A 232 2.85 -1.49 17.09
CA VAL A 232 2.20 -1.08 15.84
C VAL A 232 0.70 -1.01 16.07
N TYR A 233 0.07 0.06 15.61
CA TYR A 233 -1.38 0.22 15.61
C TYR A 233 -2.01 -0.81 14.67
N ILE A 234 -2.84 -1.71 15.20
CA ILE A 234 -3.54 -2.74 14.43
C ILE A 234 -5.03 -2.53 14.60
N GLU A 235 -5.71 -2.23 13.50
CA GLU A 235 -7.17 -2.26 13.43
C GLU A 235 -7.59 -3.03 12.18
N ASN A 236 -8.76 -3.66 12.25
CA ASN A 236 -9.41 -4.34 11.12
C ASN A 236 -10.03 -3.29 10.17
N GLN A 237 -9.19 -2.43 9.62
CA GLN A 237 -9.58 -1.35 8.72
C GLN A 237 -8.68 -1.38 7.48
N LEU A 238 -9.22 -0.95 6.34
CA LEU A 238 -8.44 -0.84 5.12
C LEU A 238 -7.40 0.28 5.28
N PHE A 239 -6.22 0.10 4.69
CA PHE A 239 -5.13 1.08 4.76
C PHE A 239 -4.67 1.46 6.18
N ALA A 240 -4.70 0.51 7.12
CA ALA A 240 -4.16 0.69 8.47
C ALA A 240 -2.71 1.23 8.48
N THR A 241 -1.91 0.88 7.47
CA THR A 241 -0.56 1.40 7.23
C THR A 241 -0.52 2.19 5.92
N LEU A 242 -0.22 3.50 6.00
CA LEU A 242 0.08 4.36 4.86
C LEU A 242 1.57 4.72 4.80
N ASP A 243 2.16 5.07 5.94
CA ASP A 243 3.58 5.37 6.05
C ASP A 243 4.36 4.04 6.28
N PRO A 244 5.39 3.73 5.48
CA PRO A 244 6.13 2.48 5.65
C PRO A 244 6.75 2.42 7.04
N THR A 245 6.55 1.29 7.73
CA THR A 245 7.05 1.10 9.11
C THR A 245 8.13 0.05 9.12
N SER A 246 9.37 0.47 9.39
CA SER A 246 10.52 -0.42 9.50
C SER A 246 10.86 -0.73 10.96
N ARG A 247 11.18 -1.99 11.25
CA ARG A 247 11.64 -2.47 12.57
C ARG A 247 12.79 -3.47 12.39
N VAL A 248 13.64 -3.56 13.41
CA VAL A 248 14.68 -4.59 13.44
C VAL A 248 14.05 -5.90 13.89
N LEU A 249 14.21 -6.94 13.08
CA LEU A 249 13.85 -8.31 13.37
C LEU A 249 15.11 -9.09 13.73
N GLN A 250 15.10 -9.71 14.90
CA GLN A 250 16.14 -10.64 15.32
C GLN A 250 15.87 -12.00 14.67
N LEU A 251 16.83 -12.49 13.90
CA LEU A 251 16.82 -13.82 13.32
C LEU A 251 17.56 -14.82 14.23
N PRO A 252 17.34 -16.13 14.02
CA PRO A 252 18.19 -17.17 14.61
C PRO A 252 19.68 -16.89 14.41
N ALA A 253 20.51 -17.38 15.33
CA ALA A 253 21.96 -17.15 15.37
C ALA A 253 22.40 -15.68 15.55
N GLY A 254 21.51 -14.79 16.01
CA GLY A 254 21.86 -13.41 16.41
C GLY A 254 22.04 -12.44 15.26
N LYS A 255 21.50 -12.76 14.07
CA LYS A 255 21.51 -11.87 12.90
C LYS A 255 20.35 -10.89 12.97
N GLU A 256 20.54 -9.69 12.43
CA GLU A 256 19.51 -8.65 12.39
C GLU A 256 19.13 -8.34 10.95
N VAL A 257 17.82 -8.24 10.69
CA VAL A 257 17.28 -7.75 9.42
C VAL A 257 16.28 -6.63 9.68
N VAL A 258 16.12 -5.74 8.70
CA VAL A 258 15.12 -4.67 8.77
C VAL A 258 13.86 -5.15 8.08
N LEU A 259 12.81 -5.43 8.86
CA LEU A 259 11.49 -5.78 8.35
C LEU A 259 10.66 -4.51 8.16
N THR A 260 10.12 -4.31 6.96
CA THR A 260 9.32 -3.13 6.62
C THR A 260 7.90 -3.50 6.21
N ASP A 261 6.91 -2.96 6.92
CA ASP A 261 5.50 -3.00 6.51
C ASP A 261 5.23 -1.92 5.46
N THR A 262 4.57 -2.31 4.36
CA THR A 262 4.26 -1.44 3.23
C THR A 262 2.76 -1.16 3.15
N VAL A 263 2.40 -0.17 2.33
CA VAL A 263 0.99 0.15 2.08
C VAL A 263 0.26 -1.07 1.52
N GLY A 264 -0.92 -1.36 2.06
CA GLY A 264 -1.76 -2.43 1.54
C GLY A 264 -2.34 -2.09 0.18
N PHE A 265 -2.31 -3.06 -0.74
CA PHE A 265 -2.92 -2.91 -2.06
C PHE A 265 -4.42 -3.18 -2.03
N ILE A 266 -5.15 -2.54 -2.95
CA ILE A 266 -6.57 -2.81 -3.22
C ILE A 266 -6.81 -2.94 -4.73
N GLN A 267 -7.97 -3.45 -5.09
CA GLN A 267 -8.44 -3.52 -6.46
C GLN A 267 -8.76 -2.12 -6.99
N ASN A 268 -8.51 -1.94 -8.28
CA ASN A 268 -8.79 -0.71 -9.00
C ASN A 268 -8.14 0.53 -8.36
N LEU A 269 -6.90 0.37 -7.85
CA LEU A 269 -6.08 1.51 -7.44
C LEU A 269 -5.95 2.49 -8.63
N PRO A 270 -6.37 3.75 -8.48
CA PRO A 270 -6.27 4.74 -9.54
C PRO A 270 -4.81 4.96 -9.94
N HIS A 271 -4.54 5.10 -11.25
CA HIS A 271 -3.16 5.28 -11.74
C HIS A 271 -2.48 6.53 -11.16
N ASP A 272 -3.24 7.62 -10.96
CA ASP A 272 -2.74 8.86 -10.35
C ASP A 272 -2.36 8.66 -8.87
N LEU A 273 -3.04 7.73 -8.20
CA LEU A 273 -2.73 7.32 -6.84
C LEU A 273 -1.44 6.50 -6.83
N VAL A 274 -1.29 5.52 -7.70
CA VAL A 274 -0.03 4.75 -7.83
C VAL A 274 1.15 5.68 -8.13
N ALA A 275 0.97 6.71 -8.96
CA ALA A 275 2.02 7.67 -9.28
C ALA A 275 2.42 8.56 -8.08
N SER A 276 1.46 8.98 -7.24
CA SER A 276 1.72 9.81 -6.06
C SER A 276 2.29 9.01 -4.88
N PHE A 277 1.93 7.73 -4.77
CA PHE A 277 2.45 6.78 -3.76
C PHE A 277 3.64 5.96 -4.28
N ARG A 278 4.14 6.25 -5.49
CA ARG A 278 5.25 5.52 -6.09
C ARG A 278 6.50 5.55 -5.19
N ALA A 279 6.82 6.70 -4.61
CA ALA A 279 7.97 6.86 -3.73
C ALA A 279 7.84 6.04 -2.43
N THR A 280 6.63 5.86 -1.89
CA THR A 280 6.39 4.99 -0.72
C THR A 280 6.42 3.52 -1.08
N LEU A 281 5.96 3.15 -2.28
CA LEU A 281 5.97 1.78 -2.80
C LEU A 281 7.36 1.32 -3.31
N GLU A 282 8.23 2.25 -3.72
CA GLU A 282 9.60 1.98 -4.16
C GLU A 282 10.53 1.47 -3.05
N GLU A 283 10.13 1.47 -1.77
CA GLU A 283 10.89 0.81 -0.70
C GLU A 283 11.00 -0.71 -0.97
N VAL A 284 10.01 -1.32 -1.62
CA VAL A 284 10.05 -2.73 -2.04
C VAL A 284 11.22 -3.00 -3.00
N ASN A 285 11.61 -2.00 -3.81
CA ASN A 285 12.76 -2.09 -4.72
C ASN A 285 14.12 -2.14 -4.01
N GLU A 286 14.18 -1.96 -2.69
CA GLU A 286 15.40 -2.18 -1.91
C GLU A 286 15.43 -3.49 -1.16
N ALA A 287 14.28 -4.11 -0.92
CA ALA A 287 14.19 -5.36 -0.18
C ALA A 287 15.05 -6.48 -0.81
N ASN A 288 15.90 -7.12 -0.03
CA ASN A 288 16.62 -8.32 -0.46
C ASN A 288 15.66 -9.51 -0.61
N LEU A 289 14.55 -9.48 0.13
CA LEU A 289 13.51 -10.49 0.14
C LEU A 289 12.12 -9.83 0.28
N VAL A 290 11.17 -10.27 -0.51
CA VAL A 290 9.77 -9.86 -0.43
C VAL A 290 8.94 -10.97 0.21
N LEU A 291 8.25 -10.65 1.29
CA LEU A 291 7.26 -11.53 1.91
C LEU A 291 5.88 -11.10 1.45
N HIS A 292 5.29 -11.86 0.53
CA HIS A 292 3.95 -11.61 0.02
C HIS A 292 2.91 -12.25 0.94
N VAL A 293 2.30 -11.45 1.80
CA VAL A 293 1.26 -11.86 2.73
C VAL A 293 -0.10 -11.90 2.02
N VAL A 294 -0.73 -13.07 2.03
CA VAL A 294 -2.01 -13.35 1.38
C VAL A 294 -3.00 -13.86 2.43
N ASP A 295 -4.21 -13.32 2.46
CA ASP A 295 -5.27 -13.81 3.36
C ASP A 295 -5.78 -15.18 2.91
N ALA A 296 -5.39 -16.26 3.61
CA ALA A 296 -5.79 -17.63 3.33
C ALA A 296 -7.31 -17.86 3.38
N SER A 297 -8.07 -17.05 4.11
CA SER A 297 -9.53 -17.23 4.22
C SER A 297 -10.30 -16.61 3.05
N SER A 298 -9.66 -15.71 2.30
CA SER A 298 -10.32 -14.94 1.26
C SER A 298 -10.72 -15.81 0.05
N PRO A 299 -11.96 -15.69 -0.45
CA PRO A 299 -12.33 -16.31 -1.73
C PRO A 299 -11.63 -15.65 -2.92
N MET A 300 -11.20 -14.38 -2.78
CA MET A 300 -10.52 -13.61 -3.84
C MET A 300 -9.00 -13.76 -3.85
N ARG A 301 -8.44 -14.78 -3.18
CA ARG A 301 -6.97 -14.88 -3.01
C ARG A 301 -6.21 -14.79 -4.31
N GLN A 302 -6.67 -15.50 -5.34
CA GLN A 302 -5.96 -15.56 -6.60
C GLN A 302 -5.98 -14.20 -7.30
N GLU A 303 -7.15 -13.55 -7.38
CA GLU A 303 -7.26 -12.22 -7.98
C GLU A 303 -6.44 -11.18 -7.21
N GLN A 304 -6.45 -11.24 -5.87
CA GLN A 304 -5.64 -10.36 -5.03
C GLN A 304 -4.14 -10.57 -5.29
N MET A 305 -3.69 -11.83 -5.38
CA MET A 305 -2.30 -12.16 -5.71
C MET A 305 -1.90 -11.62 -7.08
N ASP A 306 -2.76 -11.76 -8.10
CA ASP A 306 -2.51 -11.26 -9.45
C ASP A 306 -2.43 -9.72 -9.47
N VAL A 307 -3.30 -9.03 -8.73
CA VAL A 307 -3.24 -7.58 -8.54
C VAL A 307 -1.91 -7.17 -7.91
N VAL A 308 -1.50 -7.80 -6.81
CA VAL A 308 -0.20 -7.50 -6.17
C VAL A 308 0.95 -7.74 -7.14
N GLN A 309 0.93 -8.84 -7.88
CA GLN A 309 1.99 -9.16 -8.83
C GLN A 309 2.10 -8.13 -9.96
N SER A 310 0.97 -7.67 -10.51
CA SER A 310 0.97 -6.62 -11.54
C SER A 310 1.55 -5.30 -11.00
N ILE A 311 1.22 -4.92 -9.77
CA ILE A 311 1.75 -3.70 -9.14
C ILE A 311 3.25 -3.86 -8.90
N LEU A 312 3.72 -5.01 -8.41
CA LEU A 312 5.15 -5.27 -8.24
C LEU A 312 5.90 -5.22 -9.58
N GLN A 313 5.28 -5.67 -10.66
CA GLN A 313 5.84 -5.56 -12.01
C GLN A 313 5.95 -4.11 -12.47
N ASP A 314 4.90 -3.30 -12.29
CA ASP A 314 4.89 -1.87 -12.65
C ASP A 314 5.92 -1.06 -11.84
N LEU A 315 6.17 -1.47 -10.59
CA LEU A 315 7.19 -0.88 -9.73
C LEU A 315 8.62 -1.34 -10.07
N GLY A 316 8.79 -2.38 -10.89
CA GLY A 316 10.09 -2.97 -11.20
C GLY A 316 10.63 -3.94 -10.14
N ALA A 317 9.79 -4.41 -9.22
CA ALA A 317 10.14 -5.32 -8.13
C ALA A 317 9.94 -6.82 -8.47
N ALA A 318 9.40 -7.16 -9.65
CA ALA A 318 9.01 -8.53 -9.99
C ALA A 318 10.18 -9.55 -10.03
N GLY A 319 11.42 -9.10 -10.17
CA GLY A 319 12.60 -9.99 -10.22
C GLY A 319 13.17 -10.36 -8.85
N LYS A 320 12.56 -9.91 -7.75
CA LYS A 320 13.09 -10.12 -6.40
C LYS A 320 12.74 -11.50 -5.85
N PRO A 321 13.60 -12.08 -4.99
CA PRO A 321 13.25 -13.27 -4.22
C PRO A 321 11.96 -13.01 -3.43
N GLN A 322 11.05 -13.96 -3.49
CA GLN A 322 9.73 -13.83 -2.89
C GLN A 322 9.31 -15.11 -2.18
N ILE A 323 8.77 -14.95 -0.98
CA ILE A 323 8.06 -16.01 -0.26
C ILE A 323 6.61 -15.59 -0.09
N VAL A 324 5.68 -16.45 -0.47
CA VAL A 324 4.24 -16.24 -0.29
C VAL A 324 3.83 -16.83 1.05
N LEU A 325 3.28 -15.98 1.91
CA LEU A 325 2.76 -16.32 3.24
C LEU A 325 1.23 -16.32 3.19
N PHE A 326 0.61 -17.49 3.14
CA PHE A 326 -0.84 -17.66 3.30
C PHE A 326 -1.20 -17.53 4.78
N ASN A 327 -1.47 -16.29 5.20
CA ASN A 327 -1.80 -15.90 6.56
C ASN A 327 -3.27 -16.19 6.92
N LYS A 328 -3.62 -16.18 8.22
CA LYS A 328 -4.95 -16.50 8.75
C LYS A 328 -5.37 -17.96 8.55
N SER A 329 -4.41 -18.89 8.57
CA SER A 329 -4.69 -20.32 8.47
C SER A 329 -5.59 -20.84 9.61
N ASP A 330 -5.63 -20.14 10.75
CA ASP A 330 -6.42 -20.45 11.94
C ASP A 330 -7.94 -20.37 11.74
N ILE A 331 -8.41 -19.60 10.76
CA ILE A 331 -9.84 -19.45 10.42
C ILE A 331 -10.22 -20.21 9.13
N CYS A 332 -9.29 -20.91 8.51
CA CYS A 332 -9.54 -21.68 7.29
C CYS A 332 -10.06 -23.09 7.60
N GLN A 333 -10.93 -23.60 6.74
CA GLN A 333 -11.30 -25.01 6.76
C GLN A 333 -10.13 -25.89 6.25
N PRO A 334 -9.96 -27.13 6.74
CA PRO A 334 -8.88 -28.01 6.34
C PRO A 334 -8.78 -28.22 4.82
N GLU A 335 -9.91 -28.30 4.13
CA GLU A 335 -9.98 -28.47 2.68
C GLU A 335 -9.43 -27.23 1.94
N GLN A 336 -9.73 -26.03 2.43
CA GLN A 336 -9.20 -24.78 1.88
C GLN A 336 -7.67 -24.70 2.04
N LEU A 337 -7.15 -25.19 3.16
CA LEU A 337 -5.72 -25.27 3.41
C LEU A 337 -5.04 -26.31 2.52
N GLN A 338 -5.69 -27.44 2.23
CA GLN A 338 -5.11 -28.46 1.33
C GLN A 338 -5.00 -27.98 -0.12
N MET A 339 -5.95 -27.15 -0.58
CA MET A 339 -5.93 -26.57 -1.93
C MET A 339 -4.86 -25.50 -2.11
N LEU A 340 -4.28 -24.97 -1.03
CA LEU A 340 -3.23 -23.98 -1.11
C LEU A 340 -1.90 -24.57 -1.60
N PRO A 341 -1.16 -23.85 -2.46
CA PRO A 341 0.19 -24.20 -2.85
C PRO A 341 1.06 -24.54 -1.63
N SER A 342 1.89 -25.57 -1.79
CA SER A 342 2.84 -26.02 -0.78
C SER A 342 4.17 -26.32 -1.47
N GLY A 343 5.28 -26.05 -0.80
CA GLY A 343 6.62 -26.27 -1.34
C GLY A 343 7.53 -25.06 -1.15
N PRO A 344 8.72 -25.08 -1.77
CA PRO A 344 9.67 -23.98 -1.69
C PRO A 344 9.01 -22.65 -2.10
N GLY A 345 9.17 -21.61 -1.27
CA GLY A 345 8.58 -20.29 -1.50
C GLY A 345 7.13 -20.11 -1.05
N TYR A 346 6.46 -21.13 -0.48
CA TYR A 346 5.08 -21.03 0.02
C TYR A 346 4.96 -21.53 1.46
N LEU A 347 4.46 -20.69 2.36
CA LEU A 347 4.17 -21.04 3.75
C LEU A 347 2.71 -20.78 4.10
N LYS A 348 2.11 -21.69 4.86
CA LYS A 348 0.77 -21.54 5.45
C LYS A 348 0.94 -21.21 6.91
N ILE A 349 0.45 -20.06 7.32
CA ILE A 349 0.76 -19.47 8.63
C ILE A 349 -0.47 -18.82 9.25
N SER A 350 -0.47 -18.72 10.57
CA SER A 350 -1.26 -17.77 11.33
C SER A 350 -0.30 -16.81 12.01
N ALA A 351 -0.49 -15.51 11.82
CA ALA A 351 0.28 -14.49 12.53
C ALA A 351 0.18 -14.61 14.06
N PHE A 352 -0.81 -15.32 14.58
CA PHE A 352 -1.00 -15.55 16.02
C PHE A 352 -0.39 -16.85 16.53
N ASN A 353 0.15 -17.70 15.65
CA ASN A 353 0.78 -18.96 16.04
C ASN A 353 2.31 -18.79 16.16
N PRO A 354 2.91 -18.95 17.37
CA PRO A 354 4.35 -18.81 17.57
C PRO A 354 5.20 -19.76 16.73
N GLU A 355 4.74 -21.00 16.50
CA GLU A 355 5.47 -21.97 15.66
C GLU A 355 5.60 -21.48 14.22
N ASP A 356 4.59 -20.76 13.73
CA ASP A 356 4.56 -20.21 12.38
C ASP A 356 5.53 -19.03 12.25
N LEU A 357 5.63 -18.20 13.30
CA LEU A 357 6.59 -17.10 13.36
C LEU A 357 8.03 -17.62 13.31
N THR A 358 8.34 -18.69 14.05
CA THR A 358 9.65 -19.35 14.00
C THR A 358 9.95 -19.85 12.59
N ARG A 359 9.00 -20.56 11.95
CA ARG A 359 9.15 -21.04 10.57
C ARG A 359 9.38 -19.91 9.57
N ILE A 360 8.73 -18.75 9.73
CA ILE A 360 8.98 -17.57 8.89
C ILE A 360 10.43 -17.12 9.04
N THR A 361 10.93 -17.01 10.27
CA THR A 361 12.32 -16.57 10.50
C THR A 361 13.35 -17.55 9.94
N GLU A 362 13.10 -18.86 10.03
CA GLU A 362 13.95 -19.91 9.44
C GLU A 362 14.01 -19.78 7.91
N VAL A 363 12.85 -19.64 7.24
CA VAL A 363 12.83 -19.52 5.78
C VAL A 363 13.44 -18.20 5.30
N ILE A 364 13.32 -17.12 6.07
CA ILE A 364 14.05 -15.87 5.79
C ILE A 364 15.56 -16.11 5.82
N VAL A 365 16.07 -16.83 6.84
CA VAL A 365 17.49 -17.17 6.94
C VAL A 365 17.94 -18.01 5.73
N ASP A 366 17.17 -19.03 5.37
CA ASP A 366 17.51 -19.93 4.26
C ASP A 366 17.51 -19.23 2.91
N GLU A 367 16.56 -18.33 2.65
CA GLU A 367 16.47 -17.61 1.38
C GLU A 367 17.61 -16.57 1.22
N LEU A 368 17.97 -15.93 2.33
CA LEU A 368 19.08 -14.97 2.42
C LEU A 368 20.45 -15.64 2.48
N ALA A 369 20.50 -16.94 2.79
CA ALA A 369 21.72 -17.73 2.77
C ALA A 369 22.28 -17.81 1.34
N GLY A 370 23.60 -17.74 1.26
CA GLY A 370 24.42 -17.97 0.08
C GLY A 370 25.18 -19.29 0.21
N ASP A 371 26.25 -19.40 -0.57
CA ASP A 371 27.04 -20.62 -0.60
C ASP A 371 27.69 -20.93 0.75
N THR A 372 27.87 -22.22 1.01
CA THR A 372 28.68 -22.68 2.14
C THR A 372 30.11 -22.84 1.64
N LEU A 373 31.03 -22.06 2.19
CA LEU A 373 32.45 -22.09 1.84
C LEU A 373 33.30 -22.41 3.06
N THR A 374 34.38 -23.14 2.81
CA THR A 374 35.42 -23.38 3.82
C THR A 374 36.49 -22.30 3.71
N PHE A 375 36.84 -21.71 4.84
CA PHE A 375 37.90 -20.70 4.94
C PHE A 375 39.03 -21.22 5.83
N ARG A 376 40.27 -21.17 5.33
CA ARG A 376 41.47 -21.42 6.14
C ARG A 376 42.07 -20.09 6.57
N ILE A 377 41.92 -19.75 7.85
CA ILE A 377 42.36 -18.47 8.42
C ILE A 377 43.55 -18.70 9.37
N PRO A 378 44.67 -17.98 9.20
CA PRO A 378 45.78 -18.01 10.15
C PRO A 378 45.33 -17.61 11.57
N GLY A 379 45.80 -18.33 12.59
CA GLY A 379 45.38 -18.11 13.98
C GLY A 379 45.76 -16.74 14.56
N ASP A 380 46.69 -16.01 13.93
CA ASP A 380 47.06 -14.64 14.28
C ASP A 380 46.13 -13.57 13.66
N ARG A 381 45.26 -13.95 12.72
CA ARG A 381 44.29 -13.09 12.02
C ARG A 381 42.90 -13.16 12.64
N GLY A 382 42.80 -12.87 13.95
CA GLY A 382 41.52 -12.79 14.65
C GLY A 382 40.55 -11.72 14.10
N ASP A 383 41.06 -10.75 13.33
CA ASP A 383 40.25 -9.79 12.58
C ASP A 383 39.40 -10.46 11.49
N LEU A 384 39.96 -11.47 10.80
CA LEU A 384 39.27 -12.24 9.77
C LEU A 384 38.31 -13.26 10.37
N SER A 385 38.68 -13.92 11.46
CA SER A 385 37.75 -14.79 12.21
C SER A 385 36.51 -14.01 12.65
N SER A 386 36.70 -12.82 13.22
CA SER A 386 35.57 -11.94 13.60
C SER A 386 34.74 -11.51 12.40
N LEU A 387 35.38 -11.32 11.23
CA LEU A 387 34.69 -11.00 9.99
C LEU A 387 33.84 -12.19 9.49
N LEU A 388 34.30 -13.43 9.61
CA LEU A 388 33.54 -14.63 9.24
C LEU A 388 32.24 -14.77 10.03
N TYR A 389 32.28 -14.57 11.34
CA TYR A 389 31.07 -14.53 12.19
C TYR A 389 30.10 -13.40 11.83
N ARG A 390 30.60 -12.36 11.16
CA ARG A 390 29.78 -11.23 10.70
C ARG A 390 29.17 -11.48 9.33
N VAL A 391 29.89 -12.15 8.41
CA VAL A 391 29.43 -12.33 7.01
C VAL A 391 28.63 -13.60 6.78
N GLY A 392 28.56 -14.49 7.77
CA GLY A 392 27.90 -15.78 7.64
C GLY A 392 27.66 -16.46 8.99
N GLU A 393 27.01 -17.61 8.93
CA GLU A 393 26.88 -18.51 10.08
C GLU A 393 28.01 -19.55 10.03
N VAL A 394 28.81 -19.63 11.09
CA VAL A 394 29.86 -20.64 11.22
C VAL A 394 29.22 -21.95 11.65
N LEU A 395 29.21 -22.94 10.75
CA LEU A 395 28.63 -24.26 10.96
C LEU A 395 29.58 -25.16 11.76
N GLU A 396 30.86 -25.17 11.37
CA GLU A 396 31.91 -25.95 12.01
C GLU A 396 33.20 -25.14 12.08
N GLN A 397 33.97 -25.42 13.13
CA GLN A 397 35.30 -24.85 13.34
C GLN A 397 36.26 -25.97 13.75
N SER A 398 37.37 -26.09 13.04
CA SER A 398 38.45 -27.02 13.38
C SER A 398 39.80 -26.29 13.37
N PHE A 399 40.77 -26.85 14.10
CA PHE A 399 42.11 -26.28 14.25
C PHE A 399 43.12 -27.20 13.58
N GLU A 400 43.90 -26.66 12.65
CA GLU A 400 44.98 -27.38 11.96
C GLU A 400 46.29 -26.61 12.11
N GLU A 401 47.21 -27.15 12.91
CA GLU A 401 48.52 -26.55 13.19
C GLU A 401 48.44 -25.09 13.68
N ASN A 402 48.74 -24.13 12.81
CA ASN A 402 48.70 -22.68 13.06
C ASN A 402 47.46 -21.99 12.48
N ASP A 403 46.62 -22.72 11.75
CA ASP A 403 45.46 -22.22 11.04
C ASP A 403 44.15 -22.74 11.67
N VAL A 404 43.08 -22.01 11.42
CA VAL A 404 41.73 -22.36 11.83
C VAL A 404 40.88 -22.49 10.56
N LEU A 405 40.27 -23.65 10.41
CA LEU A 405 39.32 -23.93 9.34
C LEU A 405 37.92 -23.59 9.83
N TYR A 406 37.22 -22.80 9.02
CA TYR A 406 35.84 -22.39 9.27
C TYR A 406 34.98 -22.87 8.11
N ASN A 407 33.99 -23.71 8.40
CA ASN A 407 32.92 -24.02 7.47
C ASN A 407 31.79 -23.01 7.68
N VAL A 408 31.56 -22.11 6.73
CA VAL A 408 30.68 -20.95 6.92
C VAL A 408 29.61 -20.91 5.85
N ARG A 409 28.34 -20.87 6.28
CA ARG A 409 27.20 -20.55 5.42
C ARG A 409 27.10 -19.04 5.27
N LEU A 410 27.45 -18.55 4.08
CA LEU A 410 27.57 -17.11 3.82
C LEU A 410 26.20 -16.46 3.71
N ASN A 411 26.10 -15.17 4.02
CA ASN A 411 24.99 -14.34 3.56
C ASN A 411 25.34 -13.75 2.19
N LYS A 412 24.44 -13.85 1.20
CA LYS A 412 24.69 -13.40 -0.18
C LYS A 412 25.17 -11.95 -0.26
N GLU A 413 24.59 -11.05 0.53
CA GLU A 413 24.86 -9.62 0.46
C GLU A 413 26.11 -9.23 1.25
N ASP A 414 26.28 -9.76 2.47
CA ASP A 414 27.47 -9.49 3.28
C ASP A 414 28.73 -10.07 2.65
N TYR A 415 28.67 -11.30 2.12
CA TYR A 415 29.80 -11.87 1.41
C TYR A 415 30.13 -11.09 0.14
N GLY A 416 29.13 -10.68 -0.65
CA GLY A 416 29.37 -9.83 -1.83
C GLY A 416 30.19 -8.58 -1.51
N LYS A 417 29.94 -7.96 -0.35
CA LYS A 417 30.64 -6.76 0.12
C LYS A 417 32.05 -7.03 0.65
N TRP A 418 32.26 -8.14 1.34
CA TRP A 418 33.54 -8.46 2.03
C TRP A 418 34.39 -9.49 1.30
N SER A 419 33.91 -10.02 0.18
CA SER A 419 34.56 -11.04 -0.65
C SER A 419 36.03 -10.74 -0.91
N TYR A 420 36.37 -9.49 -1.23
CA TYR A 420 37.75 -9.07 -1.51
C TYR A 420 38.74 -9.29 -0.35
N LYS A 421 38.27 -9.37 0.91
CA LYS A 421 39.12 -9.66 2.08
C LYS A 421 39.23 -11.14 2.40
N LEU A 422 38.25 -11.93 1.95
CA LEU A 422 38.09 -13.34 2.32
C LEU A 422 38.47 -14.28 1.18
N ALA A 423 38.51 -13.80 -0.07
CA ALA A 423 38.73 -14.61 -1.26
C ALA A 423 40.07 -15.37 -1.26
N GLU A 424 41.15 -14.77 -0.72
CA GLU A 424 42.48 -15.40 -0.63
C GLU A 424 42.53 -16.56 0.38
N TYR A 425 41.53 -16.66 1.25
CA TYR A 425 41.45 -17.64 2.33
C TYR A 425 40.38 -18.71 2.08
N VAL A 426 39.66 -18.64 0.96
CA VAL A 426 38.73 -19.68 0.54
C VAL A 426 39.54 -20.91 0.17
N GLU A 427 39.27 -22.02 0.86
CA GLU A 427 39.84 -23.31 0.50
C GLU A 427 39.14 -23.80 -0.77
N GLN A 428 39.91 -23.96 -1.85
CA GLN A 428 39.43 -24.61 -3.07
C GLN A 428 39.56 -26.13 -2.87
N GLU A 429 38.47 -26.86 -3.03
CA GLU A 429 38.48 -28.34 -3.06
C GLU A 429 39.43 -28.91 -4.12
#